data_AF-A0AAN8NX57-F1
#
_entry.id   AF-A0AAN8NX57-F1
#
_cell.length_a   1.000
_cell.length_b   1.000
_cell.length_c   1.000
_cell.angle_alpha   90.00
_cell.angle_beta   90.00
_cell.angle_gamma   90.00
#
_symmetry.space_group_name_H-M   'P 1'
#
loop_
_entity.id
_entity.type
_entity.pdbx_description
1 polymer ?
#
loop_
_entity_poly.entity_id
_entity_poly.type
_entity_poly.pdbx_seq_one_letter_code
_entity_poly.pdbx_strand_id
1 'polypeptide(L)'
;MTTSLSLISYNGGLFKDHWSLFIPTVGTGIGYRVHATGDLRTGFEFELIEEYDLENTSRRHTKTFLSEITDVDRVIQVARQTPTPGPSLRSSSYDGPKVRLSQQRNCQDWVIDVLHSLEAEGLIQAGTTSQVQPQS
;
A
#
# COMPACT_ATOMS: atom_id res chain seq x y z
N MET A 1 -19.37 11.67 -2.50
CA MET A 1 -18.60 12.90 -2.19
C MET A 1 -17.19 12.67 -2.69
N THR A 2 -16.54 13.67 -3.30
CA THR A 2 -15.18 13.49 -3.82
C THR A 2 -14.16 13.72 -2.71
N THR A 3 -13.16 12.83 -2.59
CA THR A 3 -12.02 12.99 -1.69
C THR A 3 -10.72 12.60 -2.40
N SER A 4 -9.59 12.83 -1.76
CA SER A 4 -8.27 12.51 -2.33
C SER A 4 -7.81 11.12 -1.92
N LEU A 5 -7.17 10.40 -2.84
CA LEU A 5 -6.36 9.22 -2.56
C LEU A 5 -4.90 9.64 -2.56
N SER A 6 -4.16 9.31 -1.50
CA SER A 6 -2.73 9.64 -1.38
C SER A 6 -1.90 8.40 -1.04
N LEU A 7 -0.68 8.33 -1.58
CA LEU A 7 0.37 7.42 -1.12
C LEU A 7 1.08 8.02 0.08
N ILE A 8 1.25 7.23 1.14
CA ILE A 8 2.13 7.54 2.25
C ILE A 8 3.34 6.60 2.19
N SER A 9 4.53 7.16 2.06
CA SER A 9 5.79 6.42 2.17
C SER A 9 6.45 6.72 3.50
N TYR A 10 6.57 5.71 4.37
CA TYR A 10 7.34 5.79 5.60
C TYR A 10 8.78 5.38 5.32
N ASN A 11 9.69 6.36 5.39
CA ASN A 11 11.09 6.13 5.05
C ASN A 11 11.81 5.53 6.26
N GLY A 12 12.17 4.25 6.16
CA GLY A 12 12.64 3.44 7.28
C GLY A 12 14.14 3.55 7.58
N GLY A 13 14.90 4.30 6.77
CA GLY A 13 16.36 4.31 6.86
C GLY A 13 16.96 2.94 6.52
N LEU A 14 17.32 2.14 7.53
CA LEU A 14 17.89 0.80 7.39
C LEU A 14 16.86 -0.31 7.08
N PHE A 15 15.56 0.01 7.14
CA PHE A 15 14.47 -0.92 6.82
C PHE A 15 13.79 -0.51 5.51
N LYS A 16 13.30 -1.50 4.75
CA LYS A 16 12.56 -1.28 3.49
C LYS A 16 11.40 -0.32 3.73
N ASP A 17 11.21 0.63 2.81
CA ASP A 17 10.16 1.64 2.91
C ASP A 17 8.77 1.00 2.94
N HIS A 18 7.94 1.44 3.89
CA HIS A 18 6.58 0.95 4.04
C HIS A 18 5.62 1.88 3.33
N TRP A 19 4.84 1.34 2.39
CA TRP A 19 3.82 2.10 1.69
C TRP A 19 2.43 1.82 2.26
N SER A 20 1.61 2.86 2.33
CA SER A 20 0.19 2.77 2.65
C SER A 20 -0.62 3.77 1.84
N LEU A 21 -1.87 3.46 1.56
CA LEU A 21 -2.82 4.41 1.00
C LEU A 21 -3.54 5.16 2.12
N PHE A 22 -3.76 6.44 1.92
CA PHE A 22 -4.51 7.30 2.84
C PHE A 22 -5.66 8.01 2.13
N ILE A 23 -6.84 7.95 2.75
CA ILE A 23 -8.08 8.57 2.28
C ILE A 23 -8.60 9.45 3.42
N PRO A 24 -8.52 10.78 3.34
CA PRO A 24 -8.97 11.65 4.41
C PRO A 24 -10.49 11.65 4.51
N THR A 25 -10.97 11.67 5.75
CA THR A 25 -12.35 12.00 6.06
C THR A 25 -12.47 13.52 6.06
N VAL A 26 -13.39 14.05 5.23
CA VAL A 26 -13.49 15.49 4.98
C VAL A 26 -13.82 16.23 6.28
N GLY A 27 -12.98 17.21 6.63
CA GLY A 27 -13.21 18.10 7.76
C GLY A 27 -12.82 17.56 9.14
N THR A 28 -12.22 16.38 9.24
CA THR A 28 -11.91 15.76 10.55
C THR A 28 -10.42 15.69 10.90
N GLY A 29 -9.51 15.92 9.94
CA GLY A 29 -8.06 15.78 10.13
C GLY A 29 -7.56 14.32 10.18
N ILE A 30 -8.48 13.36 10.30
CA ILE A 30 -8.22 11.92 10.28
C ILE A 30 -8.74 11.27 8.99
N GLY A 31 -8.45 9.99 8.78
CA GLY A 31 -9.01 9.24 7.67
C GLY A 31 -8.65 7.77 7.66
N TYR A 32 -9.00 7.10 6.57
CA TYR A 32 -8.69 5.69 6.37
C TYR A 32 -7.24 5.52 5.95
N ARG A 33 -6.51 4.64 6.65
CA ARG A 33 -5.21 4.14 6.22
C ARG A 33 -5.34 2.67 5.86
N VAL A 34 -4.98 2.36 4.61
CA VAL A 34 -5.08 1.02 4.03
C VAL A 34 -3.69 0.53 3.67
N HIS A 35 -3.26 -0.61 4.20
CA HIS A 35 -1.93 -1.14 3.89
C HIS A 35 -1.83 -2.65 4.03
N ALA A 36 -0.82 -3.22 3.38
CA ALA A 36 -0.32 -4.53 3.71
C ALA A 36 0.67 -4.43 4.87
N THR A 37 0.50 -5.21 5.93
CA THR A 37 1.37 -5.28 7.12
C THR A 37 1.99 -6.67 7.22
N GLY A 38 3.22 -6.78 7.73
CA GLY A 38 3.91 -8.07 7.85
C GLY A 38 5.35 -8.02 7.33
N ASP A 39 5.92 -9.20 7.09
CA ASP A 39 7.31 -9.34 6.66
C ASP A 39 7.49 -10.48 5.66
N LEU A 40 8.65 -10.54 5.01
CA LEU A 40 8.95 -11.55 4.00
C LEU A 40 9.00 -12.99 4.54
N ARG A 41 9.11 -13.17 5.85
CA ARG A 41 9.22 -14.47 6.52
C ARG A 41 7.85 -15.02 6.90
N THR A 42 6.93 -14.19 7.37
CA THR A 42 5.57 -14.59 7.76
C THR A 42 4.54 -14.34 6.67
N GLY A 43 4.87 -13.53 5.66
CA GLY A 43 3.92 -13.01 4.70
C GLY A 43 3.30 -11.70 5.16
N PHE A 44 2.48 -11.12 4.29
CA PHE A 44 1.78 -9.87 4.52
C PHE A 44 0.27 -10.10 4.63
N GLU A 45 -0.39 -9.28 5.43
CA GLU A 45 -1.83 -9.27 5.67
C GLU A 45 -2.40 -7.88 5.41
N PHE A 46 -3.67 -7.81 5.01
CA PHE A 46 -4.38 -6.56 4.81
C PHE A 46 -4.79 -5.96 6.16
N GLU A 47 -4.53 -4.67 6.35
CA GLU A 47 -4.94 -3.91 7.52
C GLU A 47 -5.62 -2.60 7.11
N LEU A 48 -6.71 -2.27 7.81
CA LEU A 48 -7.49 -1.05 7.65
C LEU A 48 -7.57 -0.34 9.01
N ILE A 49 -7.18 0.93 9.04
CA ILE A 49 -7.33 1.81 10.20
C ILE A 49 -8.26 2.95 9.79
N GLU A 50 -9.43 3.08 10.42
CA GLU A 50 -10.49 4.01 9.98
C GLU A 50 -10.31 5.45 10.51
N GLU A 51 -9.68 5.60 11.67
CA GLU A 51 -9.44 6.89 12.32
C GLU A 51 -7.93 7.19 12.40
N TYR A 52 -7.24 7.04 11.27
CA TYR A 52 -5.80 7.27 11.20
C TYR A 52 -5.50 8.77 11.16
N ASP A 53 -4.75 9.24 12.15
CA ASP A 53 -4.19 10.59 12.21
C ASP A 53 -2.77 10.59 11.64
N LEU A 54 -2.62 11.20 10.46
CA LEU A 54 -1.32 11.31 9.79
C LEU A 54 -0.42 12.39 10.43
N GLU A 55 -1.00 13.40 11.08
CA GLU A 55 -0.24 14.51 11.69
C GLU A 55 0.35 14.10 13.04
N ASN A 56 -0.30 13.19 13.76
CA ASN A 56 0.15 12.71 15.07
C ASN A 56 1.06 11.47 15.01
N THR A 57 1.48 11.04 13.81
CA THR A 57 2.44 9.93 13.70
C THR A 57 3.87 10.39 13.93
N SER A 58 4.61 9.71 14.82
CA SER A 58 6.03 9.99 15.07
C SER A 58 6.97 9.52 13.95
N ARG A 59 6.45 8.77 12.97
CA ARG A 59 7.23 8.23 11.86
C ARG A 59 7.36 9.27 10.77
N ARG A 60 8.60 9.54 10.34
CA ARG A 60 8.88 10.37 9.16
C ARG A 60 8.23 9.73 7.94
N HIS A 61 7.44 10.51 7.23
CA HIS A 61 6.73 10.05 6.06
C HIS A 61 6.66 11.14 5.00
N THR A 62 6.39 10.73 3.78
CA THR A 62 6.00 11.62 2.67
C THR A 62 4.58 11.28 2.25
N LYS A 63 3.80 12.29 1.89
CA LYS A 63 2.44 12.15 1.36
C LYS A 63 2.42 12.65 -0.08
N THR A 64 2.07 11.77 -1.01
CA THR A 64 1.96 12.07 -2.44
C THR A 64 0.51 11.91 -2.87
N PHE A 65 -0.09 12.96 -3.43
CA PHE A 65 -1.41 12.87 -4.05
C PHE A 65 -1.37 11.96 -5.27
N LEU A 66 -2.38 11.09 -5.42
CA LEU A 66 -2.46 10.13 -6.54
C LEU A 66 -3.64 10.40 -7.48
N SER A 67 -4.84 10.54 -6.91
CA SER A 67 -6.09 10.74 -7.66
C SER A 67 -7.17 11.29 -6.76
N GLU A 68 -8.21 11.87 -7.37
CA GLU A 68 -9.51 12.02 -6.71
C GLU A 68 -10.30 10.71 -6.81
N ILE A 69 -11.12 10.44 -5.80
CA ILE A 69 -12.03 9.29 -5.73
C ILE A 69 -13.41 9.74 -5.25
N THR A 70 -14.45 9.04 -5.69
CA THR A 70 -15.85 9.35 -5.34
C THR A 70 -16.54 8.28 -4.50
N ASP A 71 -15.99 7.07 -4.48
CA ASP A 71 -16.52 5.89 -3.80
C ASP A 71 -15.43 5.26 -2.90
N VAL A 72 -15.39 5.71 -1.64
CA VAL A 72 -14.39 5.27 -0.66
C VAL A 72 -14.56 3.81 -0.29
N ASP A 73 -15.81 3.37 -0.12
CA ASP A 73 -16.12 1.98 0.27
C ASP A 73 -15.68 1.00 -0.82
N ARG A 74 -15.93 1.33 -2.10
CA ARG A 74 -15.46 0.51 -3.21
C ARG A 74 -13.95 0.46 -3.29
N VAL A 75 -13.26 1.59 -3.08
CA VAL A 75 -11.78 1.63 -3.04
C VAL A 75 -11.24 0.72 -1.94
N ILE A 76 -11.78 0.80 -0.72
CA ILE A 76 -11.37 -0.06 0.40
C ILE A 76 -11.67 -1.53 0.10
N GLN A 77 -12.81 -1.83 -0.53
CA GLN A 77 -13.17 -3.18 -0.93
C GLN A 77 -12.18 -3.77 -1.93
N VAL A 78 -11.83 -3.02 -2.98
CA VAL A 78 -10.82 -3.45 -3.98
C VAL A 78 -9.48 -3.69 -3.31
N ALA A 79 -9.04 -2.79 -2.42
CA ALA A 79 -7.80 -2.96 -1.68
C ALA A 79 -7.82 -4.25 -0.83
N ARG A 80 -8.92 -4.53 -0.11
CA ARG A 80 -9.09 -5.76 0.68
C ARG A 80 -9.08 -7.03 -0.17
N GLN A 81 -9.63 -6.97 -1.38
CA GLN A 81 -9.71 -8.11 -2.30
C GLN A 81 -8.39 -8.35 -3.05
N THR A 82 -7.51 -7.34 -3.12
CA THR A 82 -6.20 -7.46 -3.75
C THR A 82 -5.30 -8.39 -2.93
N PRO A 83 -4.81 -9.50 -3.50
CA PRO A 83 -4.01 -10.48 -2.77
C PRO A 83 -2.76 -9.86 -2.14
N THR A 84 -2.58 -10.03 -0.83
CA THR A 84 -1.35 -9.62 -0.17
C THR A 84 -0.19 -10.56 -0.50
N PRO A 85 1.06 -10.07 -0.55
CA PRO A 85 2.22 -10.90 -0.81
C PRO A 85 2.39 -12.01 0.23
N GLY A 86 2.51 -13.25 -0.24
CA GLY A 86 2.81 -14.40 0.61
C GLY A 86 4.27 -14.41 1.12
N PRO A 87 4.60 -15.33 2.06
CA PRO A 87 5.96 -15.51 2.55
C PRO A 87 6.93 -15.79 1.40
N SER A 88 8.02 -15.02 1.34
CA SER A 88 9.02 -15.07 0.27
C SER A 88 10.41 -15.53 0.75
N LEU A 89 10.63 -15.63 2.07
CA LEU A 89 11.82 -16.24 2.66
C LEU A 89 11.54 -17.71 2.98
N ARG A 90 12.28 -18.63 2.33
CA ARG A 90 12.22 -20.07 2.62
C ARG A 90 13.17 -20.42 3.76
N SER A 91 12.80 -21.45 4.54
CA SER A 91 13.66 -22.05 5.58
C SER A 91 14.98 -22.55 4.98
N SER A 92 16.07 -22.45 5.74
CA SER A 92 17.45 -22.79 5.34
C SER A 92 17.69 -24.25 4.97
N SER A 93 16.70 -25.13 5.12
CA SER A 93 16.77 -26.57 4.84
C SER A 93 16.25 -26.98 3.45
N TYR A 94 15.87 -26.03 2.58
CA TYR A 94 15.25 -26.31 1.28
C TYR A 94 16.27 -26.25 0.13
N ASP A 95 16.55 -27.38 -0.52
CA ASP A 95 17.53 -27.52 -1.63
C ASP A 95 16.93 -27.16 -3.02
N GLY A 96 15.90 -26.31 -3.04
CA GLY A 96 15.24 -25.85 -4.26
C GLY A 96 15.89 -24.59 -4.86
N PRO A 97 15.49 -24.19 -6.09
CA PRO A 97 16.05 -23.00 -6.74
C PRO A 97 15.92 -21.74 -5.87
N LYS A 98 17.04 -21.02 -5.68
CA LYS A 98 17.06 -19.76 -4.93
C LYS A 98 16.20 -18.70 -5.64
N VAL A 99 15.10 -18.26 -5.03
CA VAL A 99 14.39 -17.05 -5.47
C VAL A 99 15.30 -15.86 -5.18
N ARG A 100 15.57 -15.02 -6.19
CA ARG A 100 16.44 -13.86 -5.99
C ARG A 100 15.75 -12.85 -5.06
N LEU A 101 16.53 -12.16 -4.23
CA LEU A 101 16.05 -11.06 -3.39
C LEU A 101 15.28 -9.98 -4.17
N SER A 102 15.64 -9.77 -5.45
CA SER A 102 14.98 -8.85 -6.38
C SER A 102 13.59 -9.29 -6.86
N GLN A 103 13.15 -10.51 -6.54
CA GLN A 103 11.82 -11.05 -6.90
C GLN A 103 10.89 -11.16 -5.68
N GLN A 104 11.32 -10.66 -4.51
CA GLN A 104 10.54 -10.75 -3.28
C GLN A 104 9.48 -9.64 -3.21
N ARG A 105 8.23 -10.05 -3.38
CA ARG A 105 7.06 -9.17 -3.29
C ARG A 105 6.86 -8.66 -1.85
N ASN A 106 6.51 -7.39 -1.70
CA ASN A 106 6.34 -6.71 -0.42
C ASN A 106 5.18 -5.69 -0.44
N CYS A 107 5.03 -4.87 0.60
CA CYS A 107 3.93 -3.91 0.69
C CYS A 107 3.89 -2.89 -0.46
N GLN A 108 5.03 -2.55 -1.07
CA GLN A 108 5.09 -1.66 -2.24
C GLN A 108 4.43 -2.31 -3.45
N ASP A 109 4.76 -3.59 -3.72
CA ASP A 109 4.15 -4.36 -4.81
C ASP A 109 2.64 -4.50 -4.61
N TRP A 110 2.19 -4.66 -3.36
CA TRP A 110 0.77 -4.73 -3.04
C TRP A 110 0.05 -3.42 -3.36
N VAL A 111 0.63 -2.26 -3.01
CA VAL A 111 0.03 -0.97 -3.34
C VAL A 111 -0.09 -0.79 -4.86
N ILE A 112 0.93 -1.21 -5.62
CA ILE A 112 0.90 -1.16 -7.09
C ILE A 112 -0.23 -2.03 -7.65
N ASP A 113 -0.40 -3.26 -7.16
CA ASP A 113 -1.50 -4.13 -7.57
C ASP A 113 -2.88 -3.52 -7.26
N VAL A 114 -3.01 -2.86 -6.11
CA VAL A 114 -4.25 -2.15 -5.74
C VAL A 114 -4.53 -1.04 -6.75
N LEU A 115 -3.53 -0.19 -7.06
CA LEU A 115 -3.71 0.90 -8.01
C LEU A 115 -4.07 0.39 -9.42
N HIS A 116 -3.44 -0.70 -9.89
CA HIS A 116 -3.84 -1.34 -11.15
C HIS A 116 -5.30 -1.79 -11.13
N SER A 117 -5.74 -2.39 -10.03
CA SER A 117 -7.12 -2.87 -9.88
C SER A 117 -8.11 -1.69 -9.85
N LEU A 118 -7.77 -0.60 -9.17
CA LEU A 118 -8.58 0.62 -9.14
C LEU A 118 -8.67 1.30 -10.52
N GLU A 119 -7.58 1.34 -11.29
CA GLU A 119 -7.57 1.86 -12.67
C GLU A 119 -8.44 1.00 -13.59
N ALA A 120 -8.30 -0.33 -13.49
CA ALA A 120 -9.09 -1.27 -14.30
C ALA A 120 -10.59 -1.15 -14.05
N GLU A 121 -10.99 -0.82 -12.82
CA GLU A 121 -12.39 -0.56 -12.46
C GLU A 121 -12.84 0.88 -12.72
N GLY A 122 -11.95 1.77 -13.16
CA GLY A 122 -12.26 3.18 -13.42
C GLY A 122 -12.53 4.00 -12.14
N LEU A 123 -12.05 3.53 -10.98
CA LEU A 123 -12.22 4.20 -9.69
C LEU A 123 -11.20 5.32 -9.46
N ILE A 124 -10.08 5.27 -10.18
CA ILE A 124 -9.06 6.32 -10.23
C ILE A 124 -8.70 6.66 -11.68
N GLN A 125 -8.01 7.78 -11.87
CA GLN A 125 -7.57 8.21 -13.20
C GLN A 125 -6.57 7.20 -13.80
N ALA A 126 -6.72 6.91 -15.09
CA ALA A 126 -5.75 6.10 -15.82
C ALA A 126 -4.35 6.75 -15.79
N GLY A 127 -3.34 5.95 -15.48
CA GLY A 127 -1.95 6.39 -15.37
C GLY A 127 -1.55 6.88 -13.98
N THR A 128 -2.46 6.87 -13.00
CA THR A 128 -2.13 7.08 -11.58
C THR A 128 -1.05 6.10 -11.10
N THR A 129 -1.08 4.84 -11.52
CA THR A 129 -0.06 3.87 -11.07
C THR A 129 1.34 4.24 -11.56
N SER A 130 1.47 4.87 -12.73
CA SER A 130 2.77 5.28 -13.27
C SER A 130 3.46 6.36 -12.43
N GLN A 131 2.71 7.05 -11.57
CA GLN A 131 3.24 8.04 -10.62
C GLN A 131 3.97 7.38 -9.45
N VAL A 132 3.76 6.07 -9.25
CA VAL A 132 4.27 5.31 -8.11
C VAL A 132 5.24 4.26 -8.65
N GLN A 133 6.55 4.51 -8.51
CA GLN A 133 7.60 3.57 -8.92
C GLN A 133 8.39 3.09 -7.70
N PRO A 134 8.63 1.76 -7.55
CA PRO A 134 9.51 1.25 -6.52
C PRO A 134 10.91 1.86 -6.70
N GLN A 135 11.49 2.40 -5.63
CA GLN A 135 12.90 2.80 -5.68
C GLN A 135 13.76 1.54 -5.73
N SER A 136 14.56 1.41 -6.80
CA SER A 136 15.46 0.28 -7.05
C SER A 136 16.70 0.30 -6.17
#